data_AF-A0A4U9VSV7-F1
#
_entry.id   AF-A0A4U9VSV7-F1
#
_cell.length_a   1.000
_cell.length_b   1.000
_cell.length_c   1.000
_cell.angle_alpha   90.00
_cell.angle_beta   90.00
_cell.angle_gamma   90.00
#
_symmetry.space_group_name_H-M   'P 1'
#
loop_
_entity.id
_entity.type
_entity.pdbx_description
1 polymer ?
#
loop_
_entity_poly.entity_id
_entity_poly.type
_entity_poly.pdbx_seq_one_letter_code
_entity_poly.pdbx_strand_id
1 'polypeptide(L)' 'MPIYNRLVEFKLGTTELEPGLAEKWDVSEDGKTYTFHLRKGVKWQDSKNFKPYP' A
#
# COMPACT_ATOMS: atom_id res chain seq x y z
N MET A 1 14.05 6.39 -8.02
CA MET A 1 13.05 5.39 -7.58
C MET A 1 12.61 5.76 -6.17
N PRO A 2 11.31 5.73 -5.85
CA PRO A 2 10.83 6.12 -4.52
C PRO A 2 11.41 5.22 -3.43
N ILE A 3 11.62 5.79 -2.24
CA ILE A 3 12.16 5.08 -1.05
C ILE A 3 11.07 4.26 -0.34
N TYR A 4 9.83 4.37 -0.81
CA TYR A 4 8.65 3.69 -0.28
C TYR A 4 7.79 3.12 -1.42
N ASN A 5 6.98 2.12 -1.09
CA ASN A 5 5.99 1.53 -1.99
C ASN A 5 4.60 2.09 -1.72
N ARG A 6 3.79 2.28 -2.76
CA ARG A 6 2.37 2.63 -2.61
C ARG A 6 1.53 1.38 -2.44
N LEU A 7 0.38 1.52 -1.76
CA LEU A 7 -0.61 0.44 -1.66
C LEU A 7 -1.19 0.10 -3.04
N VAL A 8 -1.43 1.13 -3.85
CA VAL A 8 -1.95 1.04 -5.22
C VAL A 8 -1.16 1.99 -6.12
N GLU A 9 -1.00 1.58 -7.37
CA GLU A 9 -0.33 2.35 -8.43
C GLU A 9 -1.32 2.80 -9.49
N PHE A 10 -0.90 3.71 -10.36
CA PHE A 10 -1.66 4.06 -11.56
C PHE A 10 -1.09 3.30 -12.76
N LYS A 11 -1.95 2.71 -13.58
CA LYS A 11 -1.52 2.21 -14.89
C LYS A 11 -0.96 3.36 -15.69
N LEU A 12 0.22 3.14 -16.28
CA LEU A 12 0.99 4.18 -16.95
C LEU A 12 0.14 4.92 -18.00
N GLY A 13 0.02 6.24 -17.85
CA GLY A 13 -0.74 7.09 -18.77
C GLY A 13 -2.25 7.13 -18.54
N THR A 14 -2.77 6.57 -17.43
CA THR A 14 -4.20 6.56 -17.10
C THR A 14 -4.46 6.96 -15.64
N THR A 15 -5.74 7.11 -15.30
CA THR A 15 -6.22 7.25 -13.91
C THR A 15 -6.70 5.93 -13.31
N GLU A 16 -6.51 4.80 -14.02
CA GLU A 16 -6.89 3.49 -13.52
C GLU A 16 -5.90 3.01 -12.45
N LEU A 17 -6.45 2.46 -11.37
CA LEU A 17 -5.65 1.89 -10.28
C LEU A 17 -5.25 0.45 -10.60
N GLU A 18 -4.01 0.08 -10.23
CA GLU A 18 -3.51 -1.29 -10.28
C GLU A 18 -2.85 -1.72 -8.95
N PRO A 19 -2.75 -3.03 -8.68
CA PRO A 19 -2.18 -3.54 -7.43
C PRO A 19 -0.71 -3.16 -7.23
N GLY A 20 -0.43 -2.41 -6.15
CA GLY A 20 0.93 -2.12 -5.67
C GLY A 20 1.33 -3.11 -4.58
N LEU A 21 1.57 -2.59 -3.37
CA LEU A 21 1.82 -3.39 -2.17
C LEU A 21 0.57 -4.18 -1.72
N ALA A 22 -0.61 -3.60 -1.93
CA ALA A 22 -1.88 -4.29 -1.73
C ALA A 22 -2.21 -5.10 -3.00
N GLU A 23 -2.64 -6.35 -2.81
CA GLU A 23 -3.13 -7.20 -3.90
C GLU A 23 -4.57 -6.86 -4.30
N LYS A 24 -5.37 -6.38 -3.34
CA LYS A 24 -6.73 -5.91 -3.54
C LYS A 24 -7.16 -4.97 -2.41
N TRP A 25 -8.28 -4.30 -2.59
CA TRP A 25 -8.92 -3.52 -1.56
C TRP A 25 -10.44 -3.58 -1.68
N ASP A 26 -11.11 -3.46 -0.54
CA ASP A 26 -12.57 -3.38 -0.45
C ASP A 26 -12.95 -1.97 0.02
N VAL A 27 -14.06 -1.46 -0.51
CA VAL A 27 -14.62 -0.15 -0.14
C VAL A 27 -15.98 -0.40 0.52
N SER A 28 -16.23 0.19 1.68
CA SER A 28 -17.54 0.10 2.33
C SER A 28 -18.63 0.76 1.48
N GLU A 29 -19.86 0.34 1.69
CA GLU A 29 -21.02 0.85 0.95
C GLU A 29 -21.19 2.38 1.09
N ASP A 30 -20.84 2.93 2.24
CA ASP A 30 -20.87 4.38 2.50
C ASP A 30 -19.63 5.14 1.97
N GLY A 31 -18.67 4.42 1.37
CA GLY A 31 -17.46 4.98 0.78
C GLY A 31 -16.44 5.54 1.78
N LYS A 32 -16.62 5.32 3.08
CA LYS A 32 -15.78 5.93 4.14
C LYS A 32 -14.71 5.01 4.70
N THR A 33 -14.82 3.71 4.44
CA THR A 33 -13.87 2.70 4.91
C THR A 33 -13.24 1.99 3.73
N TYR A 34 -11.90 1.98 3.72
CA TYR A 34 -11.10 1.27 2.72
C TYR A 34 -10.26 0.22 3.43
N THR A 35 -10.45 -1.04 3.04
CA THR A 35 -9.71 -2.18 3.60
C THR A 35 -8.72 -2.69 2.56
N PHE A 36 -7.43 -2.58 2.84
CA PHE A 36 -6.37 -3.04 1.94
C PHE A 36 -5.85 -4.41 2.36
N HIS A 37 -5.78 -5.35 1.42
CA HIS A 37 -5.19 -6.67 1.63
C HIS A 37 -3.78 -6.67 1.06
N LEU A 38 -2.77 -6.76 1.93
CA LEU A 38 -1.37 -6.73 1.52
C LEU A 38 -0.93 -8.08 0.94
N ARG A 39 -0.02 -8.04 -0.03
CA ARG A 39 0.63 -9.26 -0.55
C ARG A 39 1.28 -10.04 0.59
N LYS A 40 1.17 -11.37 0.56
CA LYS A 40 1.82 -12.24 1.56
C LYS A 40 3.35 -12.13 1.44
N GLY A 41 4.03 -12.08 2.59
CA GLY A 41 5.49 -12.09 2.65
C GLY A 41 6.17 -10.76 2.30
N VAL A 42 5.43 -9.65 2.31
CA VAL A 42 6.02 -8.30 2.23
C VAL A 42 7.08 -8.15 3.33
N LYS A 43 8.32 -7.89 2.91
CA LYS A 43 9.40 -7.53 3.82
C LYS A 43 9.41 -6.02 3.99
N TRP A 44 9.23 -5.60 5.22
CA TRP A 44 9.35 -4.19 5.57
C TRP A 44 10.82 -3.81 5.67
N GLN A 45 11.09 -2.52 5.46
CA GLN A 45 12.39 -1.95 5.75
C GLN A 45 12.60 -2.08 7.27
N ASP A 46 13.52 -2.96 7.68
CA ASP A 46 13.94 -3.07 9.07
C ASP A 46 15.30 -2.41 9.20
N SER A 47 15.39 -1.37 10.03
CA SER A 47 16.66 -0.77 10.40
C SER A 47 16.83 -0.89 11.91
N LYS A 48 17.93 -1.49 12.34
CA LYS A 48 18.27 -1.68 13.77
C LYS A 48 18.30 -0.39 14.60
N ASN A 49 18.28 0.77 13.92
CA ASN A 49 18.36 2.10 14.52
C ASN A 49 17.01 2.86 14.54
N PHE A 50 15.92 2.28 14.04
CA PHE A 50 14.60 2.94 14.10
C PHE A 50 13.88 2.59 15.40
N LYS A 51 13.93 3.52 16.37
CA LYS A 51 13.01 3.52 17.51
C LYS A 51 12.01 4.67 17.28
N PRO A 52 10.71 4.41 17.02
CA PRO A 52 9.72 5.45 17.12
C PRO A 52 9.77 5.97 18.56
N TYR A 53 10.00 7.28 18.72
CA TYR A 53 9.98 7.90 20.04
C TYR A 53 8.57 7.74 20.64
N PRO A 54 8.43 7.53 21.96
CA PRO A 54 7.13 7.33 22.63
C PRO A 54 6.13 8.46 22.38
#